data_AF-A0A1F2WJN8-F1
#
_entry.id   AF-A0A1F2WJN8-F1
#
_cell.length_a   1.000
_cell.length_b   1.000
_cell.length_c   1.000
_cell.angle_alpha   90.00
_cell.angle_beta   90.00
_cell.angle_gamma   90.00
#
_symmetry.space_group_name_H-M   'P 1'
#
loop_
_entity.id
_entity.type
_entity.pdbx_description
1 polymer ?
#
loop_
_entity_poly.entity_id
_entity_poly.type
_entity_poly.pdbx_seq_one_letter_code
_entity_poly.pdbx_strand_id
1 'polypeptide(L)'
;MEERCCPVCDGVLNTSEDAGDFLCSRCGARSRFDGESLIAINIRNYHLRLEELTRKERDLKALIEAEGGRGAGRNMQILRSLHEERQRILSEYSFLSCFQVFVDRW
;
A
#
# COMPACT_ATOMS: atom_id res chain seq x y z
N MET A 1 -11.09 -3.07 -27.96
CA MET A 1 -11.04 -2.24 -26.74
C MET A 1 -9.98 -2.88 -25.87
N GLU A 2 -8.87 -2.21 -25.60
CA GLU A 2 -7.81 -2.80 -24.78
C GLU A 2 -8.28 -2.90 -23.33
N GLU A 3 -8.14 -4.09 -22.74
CA GLU A 3 -8.40 -4.30 -21.33
C GLU A 3 -7.34 -3.57 -20.50
N ARG A 4 -7.78 -2.70 -19.60
CA ARG A 4 -6.89 -1.98 -18.69
C ARG A 4 -6.79 -2.71 -17.35
N CYS A 5 -5.58 -2.78 -16.81
CA CYS A 5 -5.33 -3.33 -15.48
C CYS A 5 -5.30 -2.22 -14.41
N CYS A 6 -5.75 -2.57 -13.21
CA CYS A 6 -5.72 -1.69 -12.05
C CYS A 6 -4.26 -1.48 -11.59
N PRO A 7 -3.78 -0.23 -11.48
CA PRO A 7 -2.42 0.05 -11.02
C PRO A 7 -2.10 -0.49 -9.61
N VAL A 8 -3.13 -0.74 -8.80
CA VAL A 8 -2.98 -1.13 -7.38
C VAL A 8 -2.85 -2.64 -7.21
N CYS A 9 -3.64 -3.43 -7.96
CA CYS A 9 -3.75 -4.87 -7.72
C CYS A 9 -3.76 -5.72 -8.99
N ASP A 10 -3.47 -5.10 -10.14
CA ASP A 10 -3.41 -5.72 -11.46
C ASP A 10 -4.71 -6.44 -11.88
N GLY A 11 -5.84 -6.07 -11.25
CA GLY A 11 -7.16 -6.60 -11.58
C GLY A 11 -7.76 -5.88 -12.77
N VAL A 12 -8.61 -6.57 -13.55
CA VAL A 12 -9.31 -5.97 -14.69
C VAL A 12 -10.16 -4.78 -14.25
N LEU A 13 -10.06 -3.68 -15.00
CA LEU A 13 -10.85 -2.49 -14.79
C LEU A 13 -12.15 -2.53 -15.60
N ASN A 14 -13.25 -2.19 -14.95
CA ASN A 14 -14.54 -1.99 -15.60
C ASN A 14 -14.77 -0.51 -15.84
N THR A 15 -15.36 -0.15 -16.99
CA THR A 15 -15.83 1.21 -17.22
C THR A 15 -16.97 1.55 -16.25
N SER A 16 -16.81 2.66 -15.54
CA SER A 16 -17.87 3.24 -14.70
C SER A 16 -18.84 4.03 -15.58
N GLU A 17 -20.11 4.09 -15.18
CA GLU A 17 -21.14 4.90 -15.87
C GLU A 17 -20.86 6.41 -15.74
N ASP A 18 -20.09 6.80 -14.71
CA ASP A 18 -19.62 8.17 -14.48
C ASP A 18 -18.33 8.48 -15.28
N ALA A 19 -18.43 9.47 -16.19
CA ALA A 19 -17.36 10.38 -16.63
C ALA A 19 -15.92 9.82 -16.84
N GLY A 20 -15.76 8.69 -17.54
CA GLY A 20 -14.43 8.20 -17.94
C GLY A 20 -13.60 7.58 -16.81
N ASP A 21 -14.25 7.29 -15.67
CA ASP A 21 -13.62 6.59 -14.55
C ASP A 21 -13.62 5.07 -14.78
N PHE A 22 -12.58 4.40 -14.31
CA PHE A 22 -12.45 2.96 -14.32
C PHE A 22 -12.49 2.42 -12.89
N LEU A 23 -13.34 1.42 -12.63
CA LEU A 23 -13.47 0.79 -11.32
C LEU A 23 -12.85 -0.61 -11.34
N CYS A 24 -11.94 -0.87 -10.41
CA CYS A 24 -11.44 -2.22 -10.16
C CYS A 24 -12.43 -3.01 -9.28
N SER A 25 -12.92 -4.14 -9.77
CA SER A 25 -13.79 -5.04 -8.99
C SER A 25 -13.06 -5.76 -7.85
N ARG A 26 -11.73 -5.90 -7.94
CA ARG A 26 -10.91 -6.63 -6.96
C ARG A 26 -10.57 -5.80 -5.71
N CYS A 27 -10.02 -4.60 -5.89
CA CYS A 27 -9.61 -3.74 -4.78
C CYS A 27 -10.53 -2.54 -4.55
N GLY A 28 -11.49 -2.29 -5.45
CA GLY A 28 -12.42 -1.17 -5.35
C GLY A 28 -11.81 0.19 -5.64
N ALA A 29 -10.56 0.25 -6.14
CA ALA A 29 -9.93 1.50 -6.56
C ALA A 29 -10.60 2.05 -7.83
N ARG A 30 -10.69 3.38 -7.91
CA ARG A 30 -11.14 4.09 -9.10
C ARG A 30 -9.96 4.79 -9.76
N SER A 31 -9.82 4.70 -11.07
CA SER A 31 -8.69 5.27 -11.81
C SER A 31 -9.19 6.09 -13.00
N ARG A 32 -8.55 7.23 -13.25
CA ARG A 32 -8.74 8.05 -14.46
C ARG A 32 -7.49 7.98 -15.32
N PHE A 33 -7.67 7.87 -16.62
CA PHE A 33 -6.57 7.82 -17.57
C PHE A 33 -6.73 8.85 -18.69
N ASP A 34 -5.61 9.37 -19.17
CA ASP A 34 -5.49 10.10 -20.44
C ASP A 34 -4.60 9.28 -21.39
N GLY A 35 -5.18 8.75 -22.46
CA GLY A 35 -4.53 7.70 -23.24
C GLY A 35 -4.11 6.54 -22.33
N GLU A 36 -2.86 6.12 -22.36
CA GLU A 36 -2.31 5.07 -21.46
C GLU A 36 -1.88 5.61 -20.08
N SER A 37 -1.84 6.92 -19.90
CA SER A 37 -1.27 7.55 -18.69
C SER A 37 -2.30 7.63 -17.57
N LEU A 38 -1.93 7.16 -16.37
CA LEU A 38 -2.71 7.40 -15.15
C LEU A 38 -2.66 8.88 -14.79
N ILE A 39 -3.81 9.51 -14.55
CA ILE A 39 -3.88 10.95 -14.19
C ILE A 39 -4.38 11.19 -12.78
N ALA A 40 -5.29 10.35 -12.28
CA ALA A 40 -5.80 10.40 -10.92
C ALA A 40 -6.26 9.02 -10.46
N ILE A 41 -6.21 8.75 -9.16
CA ILE A 41 -6.64 7.48 -8.59
C ILE A 41 -7.28 7.67 -7.21
N ASN A 42 -8.42 7.04 -6.98
CA ASN A 42 -8.99 6.85 -5.66
C ASN A 42 -8.65 5.46 -5.14
N ILE A 43 -7.81 5.41 -4.11
CA ILE A 43 -7.55 4.19 -3.35
C ILE A 43 -8.32 4.29 -2.03
N ARG A 44 -9.20 3.33 -1.76
CA ARG A 44 -10.03 3.34 -0.54
C ARG A 44 -9.13 3.34 0.70
N ASN A 45 -9.48 4.21 1.66
CA ASN A 45 -8.76 4.35 2.93
C ASN A 45 -7.26 4.63 2.78
N TYR A 46 -6.81 5.22 1.67
CA TYR A 46 -5.39 5.45 1.39
C TYR A 46 -4.61 6.08 2.55
N HIS A 47 -5.03 7.27 3.00
CA HIS A 47 -4.35 7.99 4.08
C HIS A 47 -4.42 7.24 5.40
N LEU A 48 -5.59 6.67 5.74
CA LEU A 48 -5.76 5.85 6.93
C LEU A 48 -4.80 4.65 6.91
N ARG A 49 -4.63 4.00 5.76
CA ARG A 49 -3.73 2.87 5.62
C ARG A 49 -2.27 3.28 5.76
N LEU A 50 -1.86 4.41 5.19
CA LEU A 50 -0.52 4.95 5.40
C LEU A 50 -0.25 5.25 6.89
N GLU A 51 -1.20 5.89 7.58
CA GLU A 51 -1.10 6.16 9.02
C GLU A 51 -0.99 4.87 9.85
N GLU A 52 -1.79 3.85 9.52
CA GLU A 52 -1.71 2.53 10.14
C GLU A 52 -0.33 1.90 9.95
N LEU A 53 0.21 1.95 8.73
CA LEU A 53 1.53 1.39 8.41
C LEU A 53 2.64 2.13 9.16
N THR A 54 2.60 3.47 9.21
CA THR A 54 3.54 4.27 9.99
C THR A 54 3.48 3.93 11.48
N ARG A 55 2.27 3.78 12.05
CA ARG A 55 2.09 3.39 13.45
C ARG A 55 2.67 2.00 13.71
N LYS A 56 2.33 1.01 12.87
CA LYS A 56 2.85 -0.37 13.00
C LYS A 56 4.37 -0.43 12.87
N GLU A 57 4.97 0.36 11.98
CA GLU A 57 6.42 0.43 11.80
C GLU A 57 7.12 0.91 13.08
N ARG A 58 6.57 1.96 13.70
CA ARG A 58 7.06 2.48 14.98
C ARG A 58 6.94 1.45 16.09
N ASP A 59 5.79 0.78 16.20
CA ASP A 59 5.56 -0.22 17.25
C ASP A 59 6.48 -1.44 17.07
N LEU A 60 6.72 -1.87 15.82
CA LEU A 60 7.67 -2.95 15.52
C LEU A 60 9.11 -2.58 15.84
N LYS A 61 9.54 -1.34 15.57
CA LYS A 61 10.87 -0.87 15.98
C LYS A 61 11.06 -1.01 17.49
N ALA A 62 10.09 -0.58 18.29
CA ALA A 62 10.14 -0.70 19.74
C ALA A 62 10.25 -2.18 20.19
N LEU A 63 9.52 -3.10 19.55
CA LEU A 63 9.62 -4.53 19.84
C LEU A 63 10.98 -5.13 19.45
N ILE A 64 11.53 -4.74 18.29
CA ILE A 64 12.85 -5.16 17.83
C ILE A 64 13.92 -4.68 18.80
N GLU A 65 13.86 -3.41 19.22
CA GLU A 65 14.79 -2.84 20.20
C GLU A 65 14.68 -3.54 21.55
N ALA A 66 13.47 -3.79 22.03
CA ALA A 66 13.23 -4.48 23.30
C ALA A 66 13.77 -5.92 23.30
N GLU A 67 13.58 -6.67 22.22
CA GLU A 67 14.10 -8.04 22.10
C GLU A 67 15.62 -8.05 21.86
N GLY A 68 16.12 -7.14 21.02
CA GLY A 68 17.56 -6.99 20.74
C GLY A 68 18.37 -6.58 21.97
N GLY A 69 17.78 -5.75 22.83
CA GLY A 69 18.36 -5.28 24.09
C GLY A 69 18.55 -6.37 25.15
N ARG A 70 17.98 -7.58 24.96
CA ARG A 70 18.14 -8.70 25.91
C ARG A 70 19.52 -9.36 25.88
N GLY A 71 20.42 -8.93 25.00
CA GLY A 71 21.79 -9.45 24.91
C GLY A 71 21.82 -10.95 24.62
N ALA A 72 22.47 -11.73 25.49
CA ALA A 72 22.53 -13.19 25.34
C ALA A 72 21.18 -13.90 25.52
N GLY A 73 20.20 -13.25 26.16
CA GLY A 73 18.84 -13.79 26.34
C GLY A 73 17.89 -13.49 25.20
N ARG A 74 18.35 -12.87 24.11
CA ARG A 74 17.51 -12.54 22.96
C ARG A 74 17.08 -13.80 22.20
N ASN A 75 15.85 -13.79 21.72
CA ASN A 75 15.31 -14.81 20.86
C ASN A 75 15.45 -14.41 19.38
N MET A 76 16.37 -15.07 18.69
CA MET A 76 16.66 -14.81 17.27
C MET A 76 15.49 -15.13 16.34
N GLN A 77 14.63 -16.09 16.71
CA GLN A 77 13.45 -16.43 15.92
C GLN A 77 12.41 -15.31 15.97
N ILE A 78 12.21 -14.72 17.15
CA ILE A 78 11.32 -13.57 17.35
C ILE A 78 11.88 -12.36 16.58
N LEU A 79 13.16 -12.04 16.74
CA LEU A 79 13.80 -10.93 16.02
C LEU A 79 13.65 -11.06 14.50
N ARG A 80 13.92 -12.25 13.96
CA ARG A 80 13.76 -12.50 12.52
C ARG A 80 12.31 -12.26 12.08
N SER A 81 11.34 -12.81 12.81
CA SER A 81 9.92 -12.63 12.49
C SER A 81 9.51 -11.15 12.53
N LEU A 82 9.97 -10.39 13.52
CA LEU A 82 9.70 -8.94 13.62
C LEU A 82 10.33 -8.16 12.46
N HIS A 83 11.55 -8.50 12.06
CA HIS A 83 12.19 -7.86 10.91
C HIS A 83 11.51 -8.20 9.59
N GLU A 84 11.07 -9.43 9.38
CA GLU A 84 10.31 -9.84 8.19
C GLU A 84 8.98 -9.08 8.10
N GLU A 85 8.27 -8.94 9.22
CA GLU A 85 7.03 -8.15 9.26
C GLU A 85 7.29 -6.65 9.00
N ARG A 86 8.37 -6.11 9.57
CA ARG A 86 8.78 -4.72 9.29
C ARG A 86 9.07 -4.50 7.80
N GLN A 87 9.72 -5.44 7.13
CA GLN A 87 9.96 -5.35 5.69
C GLN A 87 8.64 -5.35 4.90
N ARG A 88 7.68 -6.20 5.26
CA ARG A 88 6.35 -6.20 4.61
C ARG A 88 5.64 -4.87 4.73
N ILE A 89 5.63 -4.27 5.92
CA ILE A 89 5.02 -2.95 6.16
C ILE A 89 5.71 -1.86 5.34
N LEU A 90 7.05 -1.85 5.31
CA LEU A 90 7.82 -0.88 4.53
C LEU A 90 7.59 -1.04 3.03
N SER A 91 7.49 -2.27 2.53
CA SER A 91 7.17 -2.55 1.13
C SER A 91 5.78 -2.04 0.76
N GLU A 92 4.77 -2.30 1.60
CA GLU A 92 3.40 -1.81 1.36
C GLU A 92 3.34 -0.28 1.43
N TYR A 93 3.98 0.34 2.42
CA TYR A 93 4.04 1.80 2.56
C TYR A 93 4.70 2.44 1.33
N SER A 94 5.83 1.89 0.89
CA SER A 94 6.56 2.37 -0.30
C SER A 94 5.68 2.29 -1.54
N PHE A 95 5.03 1.14 -1.75
CA PHE A 95 4.11 0.94 -2.87
C PHE A 95 2.97 1.96 -2.88
N LEU A 96 2.30 2.16 -1.75
CA LEU A 96 1.21 3.14 -1.66
C LEU A 96 1.71 4.58 -1.83
N SER A 97 2.88 4.91 -1.30
CA SER A 97 3.45 6.26 -1.43
C SER A 97 3.72 6.65 -2.89
N CYS A 98 4.01 5.69 -3.77
CA CYS A 98 4.14 5.95 -5.22
C CYS A 98 2.86 6.53 -5.85
N PHE A 99 1.69 6.32 -5.24
CA PHE A 99 0.42 6.82 -5.74
C PHE A 99 0.04 8.21 -5.23
N GLN A 100 0.79 8.80 -4.30
CA GLN A 100 0.41 10.02 -3.60
C GLN A 100 -0.02 11.15 -4.56
N VAL A 101 0.80 11.44 -5.57
CA VAL A 101 0.52 12.50 -6.56
C VAL A 101 -0.78 12.26 -7.33
N PHE A 102 -1.15 11.00 -7.59
CA PHE A 102 -2.39 10.67 -8.30
C PHE A 102 -3.60 10.68 -7.37
N VAL A 103 -3.41 10.33 -6.10
CA VAL A 103 -4.45 10.43 -5.06
C VAL A 103 -4.78 11.89 -4.78
N ASP A 104 -3.76 12.76 -4.68
CA ASP A 104 -3.93 14.19 -4.44
C ASP A 104 -4.63 14.92 -5.61
N ARG A 105 -4.67 14.29 -6.79
CA ARG A 105 -5.36 14.80 -8.00
C ARG A 105 -6.78 14.27 -8.18
N TRP A 106 -7.24 13.35 -7.32
CA TRP A 106 -8.55 12.74 -7.43
C TRP A 106 -9.67 13.69 -6.99
#